data_AF-A0A1I5I4K8-F1
#
_entry.id   AF-A0A1I5I4K8-F1
#
_cell.length_a   1.000
_cell.length_b   1.000
_cell.length_c   1.000
_cell.angle_alpha   90.00
_cell.angle_beta   90.00
_cell.angle_gamma   90.00
#
_symmetry.space_group_name_H-M   'P 1'
#
loop_
_entity.id
_entity.type
_entity.pdbx_description
1 polymer ?
#
loop_
_entity_poly.entity_id
_entity_poly.type
_entity_poly.pdbx_seq_one_letter_code
_entity_poly.pdbx_strand_id
1 'polypeptide(L)'
;MIQHHELLALAGQVPDGWLAIAREAHAAADETRLDGLFALLGDPKPQQHTFAPEPNGHEEADRAVLAAIQAEPGAQACWATTRGGTDRVYLVQSEGDLTAATTAGHRALAGLADSPRVEVFAPGDVLPGYHENALLAATLLWSAEPGPEVRVARTFDGATAAGPWFDPGHELVVDPAERRRLLDFLTAGEVVLTADVLMLDVFTGTRAVPAGLRSDGTWVWSDAAKYYLDRYQLAPDAELAGHALGGRPGGRLTPLARHRVRAALTPQEGPS
;
A
#
# COMPACT_ATOMS: atom_id res chain seq x y z
N MET A 1 -3.40 -13.43 -27.00
CA MET A 1 -4.18 -13.42 -25.75
C MET A 1 -3.64 -12.32 -24.85
N ILE A 2 -4.39 -11.23 -24.75
CA ILE A 2 -4.07 -10.10 -23.88
C ILE A 2 -4.27 -10.53 -22.43
N GLN A 3 -3.33 -10.19 -21.55
CA GLN A 3 -3.48 -10.46 -20.12
C GLN A 3 -4.15 -9.26 -19.44
N HIS A 4 -4.91 -9.51 -18.36
CA HIS A 4 -5.53 -8.46 -17.53
C HIS A 4 -4.54 -7.34 -17.15
N HIS A 5 -3.27 -7.69 -16.89
CA HIS A 5 -2.23 -6.72 -16.55
C HIS A 5 -1.94 -5.71 -17.69
N GLU A 6 -2.16 -6.07 -18.96
CA GLU A 6 -1.87 -5.19 -20.10
C GLU A 6 -2.94 -4.11 -20.18
N LEU A 7 -4.21 -4.49 -19.95
CA LEU A 7 -5.31 -3.53 -19.82
C LEU A 7 -5.17 -2.67 -18.57
N LEU A 8 -4.66 -3.24 -17.48
CA LEU A 8 -4.35 -2.47 -16.27
C LEU A 8 -3.30 -1.38 -16.57
N ALA A 9 -2.24 -1.71 -17.30
CA ALA A 9 -1.19 -0.75 -17.66
C ALA A 9 -1.70 0.42 -18.52
N LEU A 10 -2.77 0.25 -19.29
CA LEU A 10 -3.37 1.31 -20.11
C LEU A 10 -4.22 2.30 -19.32
N ALA A 11 -4.56 2.02 -18.05
CA ALA A 11 -5.37 2.93 -17.23
C ALA A 11 -4.72 4.31 -17.10
N GLY A 12 -5.50 5.36 -17.35
CA GLY A 12 -5.02 6.75 -17.36
C GLY A 12 -4.17 7.14 -18.57
N GLN A 13 -3.90 6.22 -19.51
CA GLN A 13 -3.17 6.51 -20.75
C GLN A 13 -4.08 6.54 -21.99
N VAL A 14 -5.27 5.95 -21.87
CA VAL A 14 -6.27 5.83 -22.93
C VAL A 14 -7.62 6.36 -22.45
N PRO A 15 -8.55 6.72 -23.37
CA PRO A 15 -9.90 7.12 -22.97
C PRO A 15 -10.61 6.03 -22.16
N ASP A 16 -11.30 6.44 -21.10
CA ASP A 16 -11.86 5.48 -20.14
C ASP A 16 -13.00 4.65 -20.71
N GLY A 17 -13.81 5.23 -21.61
CA GLY A 17 -14.81 4.50 -22.37
C GLY A 17 -14.19 3.42 -23.28
N TRP A 18 -13.02 3.68 -23.87
CA TRP A 18 -12.30 2.66 -24.64
C TRP A 18 -11.85 1.52 -23.72
N LEU A 19 -11.30 1.85 -22.55
CA LEU A 19 -10.79 0.85 -21.61
C LEU A 19 -11.92 -0.01 -21.02
N ALA A 20 -13.08 0.60 -20.75
CA ALA A 20 -14.27 -0.12 -20.31
C ALA A 20 -14.74 -1.14 -21.36
N ILE A 21 -14.76 -0.75 -22.64
CA ILE A 21 -15.12 -1.64 -23.75
C ILE A 21 -14.08 -2.76 -23.93
N ALA A 22 -12.79 -2.45 -23.81
CA ALA A 22 -11.73 -3.46 -23.91
C ALA A 22 -11.82 -4.51 -22.78
N ARG A 23 -12.11 -4.07 -21.54
CA ARG A 23 -12.32 -4.98 -20.40
C ARG A 23 -13.55 -5.87 -20.59
N GLU A 24 -14.64 -5.33 -21.13
CA GLU A 24 -15.83 -6.11 -21.49
C GLU A 24 -15.49 -7.20 -22.53
N ALA A 25 -14.77 -6.83 -23.60
CA ALA A 25 -14.36 -7.78 -24.63
C ALA A 25 -13.41 -8.86 -24.08
N HIS A 26 -12.49 -8.49 -23.17
CA HIS A 26 -11.62 -9.44 -22.47
C HIS A 26 -12.41 -10.42 -21.61
N ALA A 27 -13.37 -9.93 -20.82
CA ALA A 27 -14.25 -10.77 -20.01
C ALA A 27 -15.10 -11.74 -20.83
N ALA A 28 -15.50 -11.34 -22.05
CA ALA A 28 -16.23 -12.19 -22.98
C ALA A 28 -15.32 -13.16 -23.77
N ALA A 29 -14.00 -13.11 -23.59
CA ALA A 29 -13.02 -13.80 -24.41
C ALA A 29 -13.17 -13.51 -25.93
N ASP A 30 -13.62 -12.29 -26.27
CA ASP A 30 -13.80 -11.84 -27.66
C ASP A 30 -12.49 -11.25 -28.21
N GLU A 31 -11.59 -12.14 -28.65
CA GLU A 31 -10.27 -11.78 -29.17
C GLU A 31 -10.36 -10.89 -30.42
N THR A 32 -11.36 -11.12 -31.29
CA THR A 32 -11.51 -10.33 -32.52
C THR A 32 -11.86 -8.87 -32.21
N ARG A 33 -12.75 -8.66 -31.24
CA ARG A 33 -13.11 -7.30 -30.79
C ARG A 33 -11.94 -6.62 -30.10
N LEU A 34 -11.18 -7.34 -29.28
CA LEU A 34 -9.96 -6.83 -28.66
C LEU A 34 -8.92 -6.40 -29.70
N ASP A 35 -8.58 -7.28 -30.64
CA ASP A 35 -7.60 -6.98 -31.68
C ASP A 35 -8.01 -5.75 -32.50
N GLY A 36 -9.30 -5.61 -32.81
CA GLY A 36 -9.84 -4.42 -33.47
C GLY A 36 -9.68 -3.15 -32.64
N LEU A 37 -9.92 -3.21 -31.32
CA LEU A 37 -9.73 -2.06 -30.42
C LEU A 37 -8.26 -1.65 -30.32
N PHE A 38 -7.34 -2.61 -30.22
CA PHE A 38 -5.91 -2.35 -30.16
C PHE A 38 -5.34 -1.84 -31.49
N ALA A 39 -5.84 -2.31 -32.63
CA ALA A 39 -5.44 -1.80 -33.94
C ALA A 39 -5.85 -0.33 -34.16
N LEU A 40 -6.93 0.12 -33.50
CA LEU A 40 -7.38 1.51 -33.51
C LEU A 40 -6.70 2.37 -32.43
N LEU A 41 -6.04 1.74 -31.46
CA LEU A 41 -5.31 2.44 -30.43
C LEU A 41 -4.05 3.05 -31.05
N GLY A 42 -3.90 4.37 -30.91
CA GLY A 42 -2.65 5.05 -31.26
C GLY A 42 -1.53 4.71 -30.29
N ASP A 43 -0.54 5.59 -30.19
CA ASP A 43 0.52 5.48 -29.18
C ASP A 43 0.03 6.07 -27.84
N PRO A 44 -0.33 5.24 -26.84
CA PRO A 44 -0.81 5.73 -25.55
C PRO A 44 0.30 6.50 -24.85
N LYS A 45 -0.04 7.68 -24.33
CA LYS A 45 0.93 8.53 -23.62
C LYS A 45 0.57 8.59 -22.15
N PRO A 46 1.54 8.44 -21.24
CA PRO A 46 1.33 8.69 -19.82
C PRO A 46 0.78 10.10 -19.61
N GLN A 47 -0.40 10.20 -19.00
CA GLN A 47 -0.96 11.46 -18.57
C GLN A 47 -0.78 11.60 -17.06
N GLN A 48 -0.47 12.82 -16.61
CA GLN A 48 -0.49 13.14 -15.19
C GLN A 48 -1.93 13.35 -14.75
N HIS A 49 -2.33 12.58 -13.74
CA HIS A 49 -3.65 12.67 -13.12
C HIS A 49 -3.49 13.17 -11.69
N THR A 50 -4.37 14.06 -11.27
CA THR A 50 -4.49 14.47 -9.86
C THR A 50 -5.57 13.64 -9.20
N PHE A 51 -5.26 13.09 -8.04
CA PHE A 51 -6.19 12.31 -7.22
C PHE A 51 -6.42 13.02 -5.88
N ALA A 52 -7.63 12.91 -5.36
CA ALA A 52 -8.01 13.48 -4.08
C ALA A 52 -8.88 12.52 -3.25
N PRO A 53 -8.80 12.60 -1.91
CA PRO A 53 -9.77 11.97 -1.04
C PRO A 53 -11.07 12.80 -1.10
N GLU A 54 -12.11 12.28 -1.71
CA GLU A 54 -13.42 12.94 -1.73
C GLU A 54 -14.49 11.94 -1.30
N PRO A 55 -15.00 12.05 -0.06
CA PRO A 55 -15.89 11.04 0.51
C PRO A 55 -17.37 11.25 0.17
N ASN A 56 -17.76 12.41 -0.34
CA ASN A 56 -19.17 12.82 -0.42
C ASN A 56 -19.69 12.80 -1.87
N GLY A 57 -21.00 12.57 -2.04
CA GLY A 57 -21.68 12.66 -3.34
C GLY A 57 -21.58 11.42 -4.21
N HIS A 58 -21.00 10.33 -3.68
CA HIS A 58 -20.83 9.05 -4.37
C HIS A 58 -21.40 7.87 -3.57
N GLU A 59 -22.23 8.11 -2.55
CA GLU A 59 -22.66 7.11 -1.57
C GLU A 59 -23.48 5.97 -2.20
N GLU A 60 -24.24 6.26 -3.26
CA GLU A 60 -24.99 5.26 -4.01
C GLU A 60 -24.05 4.37 -4.85
N ALA A 61 -23.13 4.98 -5.60
CA ALA A 61 -22.14 4.28 -6.40
C ALA A 61 -21.20 3.44 -5.54
N ASP A 62 -20.72 3.99 -4.41
CA ASP A 62 -19.85 3.29 -3.47
C ASP A 62 -20.55 2.05 -2.91
N ARG A 63 -21.82 2.17 -2.51
CA ARG A 63 -22.59 1.03 -1.99
C ARG A 63 -22.81 -0.05 -3.05
N ALA A 64 -23.10 0.35 -4.30
CA ALA A 64 -23.30 -0.58 -5.41
C ALA A 64 -22.01 -1.36 -5.71
N VAL A 65 -20.87 -0.66 -5.82
CA VAL A 65 -19.57 -1.29 -6.06
C VAL A 65 -19.18 -2.19 -4.90
N LEU A 66 -19.32 -1.73 -3.65
CA LEU A 66 -19.00 -2.55 -2.48
C LEU A 66 -19.83 -3.84 -2.44
N ALA A 67 -21.14 -3.76 -2.69
CA ALA A 67 -22.00 -4.93 -2.72
C ALA A 67 -21.57 -5.94 -3.80
N ALA A 68 -21.18 -5.45 -4.97
CA ALA A 68 -20.67 -6.30 -6.05
C ALA A 68 -19.31 -6.93 -5.68
N ILE A 69 -18.33 -6.13 -5.24
CA ILE A 69 -16.99 -6.60 -4.92
C ILE A 69 -16.97 -7.57 -3.74
N GLN A 70 -17.78 -7.34 -2.71
CA GLN A 70 -17.89 -8.26 -1.57
C GLN A 70 -18.45 -9.64 -1.95
N ALA A 71 -19.20 -9.73 -3.05
CA ALA A 71 -19.72 -11.00 -3.56
C ALA A 71 -18.69 -11.79 -4.39
N GLU A 72 -17.59 -11.15 -4.80
CA GLU A 72 -16.57 -11.76 -5.63
C GLU A 72 -15.58 -12.58 -4.78
N PRO A 73 -15.44 -13.91 -5.04
CA PRO A 73 -14.50 -14.74 -4.30
C PRO A 73 -13.06 -14.22 -4.42
N GLY A 74 -12.36 -14.13 -3.30
CA GLY A 74 -10.97 -13.68 -3.25
C GLY A 74 -10.79 -12.15 -3.24
N ALA A 75 -11.86 -11.35 -3.26
CA ALA A 75 -11.77 -9.91 -3.03
C ALA A 75 -11.28 -9.62 -1.60
N GLN A 76 -10.25 -8.77 -1.48
CA GLN A 76 -9.59 -8.50 -0.20
C GLN A 76 -9.79 -7.06 0.29
N ALA A 77 -9.83 -6.10 -0.63
CA ALA A 77 -10.04 -4.69 -0.28
C ALA A 77 -10.57 -3.87 -1.46
N CYS A 78 -11.31 -2.81 -1.12
CA CYS A 78 -11.81 -1.83 -2.05
C CYS A 78 -11.52 -0.42 -1.51
N TRP A 79 -10.89 0.41 -2.33
CA TRP A 79 -10.69 1.83 -2.08
C TRP A 79 -11.44 2.66 -3.11
N ALA A 80 -11.63 3.95 -2.79
CA ALA A 80 -12.06 4.92 -3.76
C ALA A 80 -11.33 6.27 -3.62
N THR A 81 -11.17 6.94 -4.74
CA THR A 81 -10.61 8.30 -4.86
C THR A 81 -11.35 9.05 -5.96
N THR A 82 -11.20 10.37 -6.03
CA THR A 82 -11.63 11.15 -7.19
C THR A 82 -10.43 11.57 -8.03
N ARG A 83 -10.57 11.45 -9.35
CA ARG A 83 -9.60 11.90 -10.34
C ARG A 83 -10.08 13.21 -10.94
N GLY A 84 -9.22 14.22 -10.98
CA GLY A 84 -9.59 15.56 -11.45
C GLY A 84 -10.70 16.24 -10.62
N GLY A 85 -10.98 15.74 -9.41
CA GLY A 85 -12.00 16.28 -8.49
C GLY A 85 -13.46 15.88 -8.80
N THR A 86 -13.71 15.02 -9.79
CA THR A 86 -15.09 14.60 -10.12
C THR A 86 -15.20 13.13 -10.53
N ASP A 87 -14.17 12.60 -11.21
CA ASP A 87 -14.22 11.23 -11.73
C ASP A 87 -14.00 10.22 -10.60
N ARG A 88 -15.03 9.47 -10.22
CA ARG A 88 -14.92 8.45 -9.18
C ARG A 88 -14.13 7.24 -9.67
N VAL A 89 -13.04 6.89 -9.00
CA VAL A 89 -12.18 5.73 -9.31
C VAL A 89 -12.22 4.74 -8.15
N TYR A 90 -12.49 3.47 -8.46
CA TYR A 90 -12.42 2.36 -7.51
C TYR A 90 -11.17 1.55 -7.77
N LEU A 91 -10.46 1.19 -6.70
CA LEU A 91 -9.29 0.32 -6.72
C LEU A 91 -9.63 -0.91 -5.91
N VAL A 92 -9.37 -2.10 -6.44
CA VAL A 92 -9.73 -3.37 -5.82
C VAL A 92 -8.53 -4.30 -5.81
N GLN A 93 -8.18 -4.79 -4.63
CA GLN A 93 -7.22 -5.87 -4.48
C GLN A 93 -7.96 -7.20 -4.38
N SER A 94 -7.60 -8.19 -5.20
CA SER A 94 -8.21 -9.52 -5.20
C SER A 94 -7.20 -10.62 -5.52
N GLU A 95 -7.30 -11.75 -4.84
CA GLU A 95 -6.60 -13.01 -5.19
C GLU A 95 -7.45 -13.93 -6.07
N GLY A 96 -8.70 -13.55 -6.33
CA GLY A 96 -9.63 -14.29 -7.18
C GLY A 96 -9.51 -13.93 -8.66
N ASP A 97 -10.61 -14.11 -9.38
CA ASP A 97 -10.68 -13.76 -10.80
C ASP A 97 -10.78 -12.23 -10.96
N LEU A 98 -9.66 -11.62 -11.39
CA LEU A 98 -9.57 -10.17 -11.59
C LEU A 98 -10.55 -9.66 -12.67
N THR A 99 -10.82 -10.48 -13.69
CA THR A 99 -11.72 -10.11 -14.79
C THR A 99 -13.17 -10.18 -14.36
N ALA A 100 -13.54 -11.20 -13.57
CA ALA A 100 -14.85 -11.31 -12.95
C ALA A 100 -15.13 -10.11 -12.02
N ALA A 101 -14.19 -9.78 -11.12
CA ALA A 101 -14.32 -8.64 -10.23
C ALA A 101 -14.40 -7.30 -10.95
N THR A 102 -13.61 -7.11 -12.02
CA THR A 102 -13.69 -5.91 -12.88
C THR A 102 -15.07 -5.79 -13.51
N THR A 103 -15.59 -6.88 -14.05
CA THR A 103 -16.90 -6.94 -14.70
C THR A 103 -18.02 -6.67 -13.71
N ALA A 104 -17.95 -7.25 -12.51
CA ALA A 104 -18.93 -7.05 -11.45
C ALA A 104 -19.00 -5.58 -11.02
N GLY A 105 -17.85 -4.94 -10.78
CA GLY A 105 -17.78 -3.53 -10.45
C GLY A 105 -18.28 -2.61 -11.58
N HIS A 106 -17.90 -2.88 -12.84
CA HIS A 106 -18.40 -2.12 -13.99
C HIS A 106 -19.92 -2.24 -14.14
N ARG A 107 -20.46 -3.45 -13.97
CA ARG A 107 -21.91 -3.69 -14.01
C ARG A 107 -22.63 -2.95 -12.89
N ALA A 108 -22.06 -2.91 -11.69
CA ALA A 108 -22.64 -2.20 -10.55
C ALA A 108 -22.76 -0.68 -10.78
N LEU A 109 -21.90 -0.11 -11.64
CA LEU A 109 -21.92 1.31 -12.00
C LEU A 109 -22.78 1.63 -13.23
N ALA A 110 -23.41 0.63 -13.85
CA ALA A 110 -24.25 0.86 -15.02
C ALA A 110 -25.43 1.78 -14.68
N GLY A 111 -25.50 2.95 -15.33
CA GLY A 111 -26.51 3.98 -15.07
C GLY A 111 -26.23 4.89 -13.87
N LEU A 112 -25.15 4.63 -13.12
CA LEU A 112 -24.65 5.49 -12.02
C LEU A 112 -23.42 6.30 -12.45
N ALA A 113 -22.70 5.86 -13.48
CA ALA A 113 -21.56 6.58 -14.04
C ALA A 113 -21.50 6.44 -15.57
N ASP A 114 -21.12 7.52 -16.26
CA ASP A 114 -20.96 7.53 -17.72
C ASP A 114 -19.77 6.69 -18.20
N SER A 115 -18.73 6.58 -17.37
CA SER A 115 -17.55 5.77 -17.65
C SER A 115 -17.08 5.10 -16.36
N PRO A 116 -17.36 3.80 -16.16
CA PRO A 116 -16.97 3.08 -14.96
C PRO A 116 -15.45 2.93 -14.87
N ARG A 117 -14.92 3.08 -13.66
CA ARG A 117 -13.48 3.09 -13.37
C ARG A 117 -13.19 2.16 -12.22
N VAL A 118 -13.21 0.85 -12.50
CA VAL A 118 -12.88 -0.17 -11.50
C VAL A 118 -11.57 -0.83 -11.91
N GLU A 119 -10.55 -0.54 -11.13
CA GLU A 119 -9.19 -1.02 -11.32
C GLU A 119 -8.93 -2.18 -10.37
N VAL A 120 -8.86 -3.40 -10.91
CA VAL A 120 -8.64 -4.62 -10.11
C VAL A 120 -7.22 -5.14 -10.31
N PHE A 121 -6.53 -5.51 -9.25
CA PHE A 121 -5.16 -6.03 -9.29
C PHE A 121 -4.92 -7.08 -8.22
N ALA A 122 -3.92 -7.94 -8.45
CA ALA A 122 -3.49 -8.92 -7.48
C ALA A 122 -2.59 -8.29 -6.39
N PRO A 123 -2.51 -8.87 -5.18
CA PRO A 123 -1.75 -8.29 -4.07
C PRO A 123 -0.24 -8.19 -4.35
N GLY A 124 0.28 -9.09 -5.18
CA GLY A 124 1.70 -9.17 -5.55
C GLY A 124 2.08 -8.35 -6.79
N ASP A 125 1.13 -7.69 -7.44
CA ASP A 125 1.37 -6.97 -8.69
C ASP A 125 2.32 -5.78 -8.49
N VAL A 126 3.15 -5.53 -9.51
CA VAL A 126 3.86 -4.25 -9.63
C VAL A 126 2.91 -3.27 -10.29
N LEU A 127 2.38 -2.33 -9.51
CA LEU A 127 1.37 -1.41 -9.99
C LEU A 127 1.97 -0.30 -10.86
N PRO A 128 1.31 0.08 -11.98
CA PRO A 128 1.65 1.30 -12.70
C PRO A 128 1.52 2.54 -11.81
N GLY A 129 2.28 3.59 -12.11
CA GLY A 129 2.26 4.83 -11.34
C GLY A 129 0.88 5.49 -11.24
N TYR A 130 -0.02 5.25 -12.20
CA TYR A 130 -1.42 5.68 -12.11
C TYR A 130 -2.10 5.10 -10.85
N HIS A 131 -2.01 3.79 -10.64
CA HIS A 131 -2.63 3.09 -9.52
C HIS A 131 -1.93 3.38 -8.20
N GLU A 132 -0.60 3.49 -8.20
CA GLU A 132 0.15 3.89 -7.00
C GLU A 132 -0.29 5.28 -6.52
N ASN A 133 -0.36 6.27 -7.41
CA ASN A 133 -0.81 7.62 -7.07
C ASN A 133 -2.29 7.65 -6.66
N ALA A 134 -3.15 6.86 -7.32
CA ALA A 134 -4.56 6.75 -6.96
C ALA A 134 -4.74 6.15 -5.55
N LEU A 135 -4.06 5.03 -5.24
CA LEU A 135 -4.04 4.41 -3.90
C LEU A 135 -3.47 5.35 -2.84
N LEU A 136 -2.49 6.19 -3.23
CA LEU A 136 -1.92 7.15 -2.31
C LEU A 136 -2.98 8.17 -1.83
N ALA A 137 -3.88 8.60 -2.69
CA ALA A 137 -4.96 9.54 -2.35
C ALA A 137 -6.27 8.87 -1.89
N ALA A 138 -6.41 7.56 -2.03
CA ALA A 138 -7.68 6.87 -1.85
C ALA A 138 -8.05 6.60 -0.38
N THR A 139 -9.36 6.64 -0.13
CA THR A 139 -10.00 6.20 1.11
C THR A 139 -10.31 4.71 1.03
N LEU A 140 -9.93 3.94 2.06
CA LEU A 140 -10.34 2.53 2.16
C LEU A 140 -11.83 2.47 2.50
N LEU A 141 -12.62 1.91 1.59
CA LEU A 141 -14.06 1.74 1.78
C LEU A 141 -14.38 0.43 2.50
N TRP A 142 -13.60 -0.63 2.21
CA TRP A 142 -13.81 -1.96 2.77
C TRP A 142 -12.57 -2.83 2.68
N SER A 143 -12.38 -3.73 3.65
CA SER A 143 -11.47 -4.87 3.57
C SER A 143 -12.09 -6.12 4.17
N ALA A 144 -11.83 -7.30 3.59
CA ALA A 144 -12.48 -8.57 3.96
C ALA A 144 -12.22 -9.00 5.42
N GLU A 145 -11.00 -8.81 5.90
CA GLU A 145 -10.64 -9.06 7.30
C GLU A 145 -10.15 -7.77 7.96
N PRO A 146 -10.52 -7.50 9.23
CA PRO A 146 -9.80 -6.53 10.03
C PRO A 146 -8.35 -7.04 10.12
N GLY A 147 -7.44 -6.36 9.43
CA GLY A 147 -6.04 -6.78 9.39
C GLY A 147 -5.43 -6.86 10.77
N PRO A 148 -4.26 -7.52 10.90
CA PRO A 148 -3.46 -7.36 12.10
C PRO A 148 -3.23 -5.86 12.33
N GLU A 149 -3.35 -5.46 13.60
CA GLU A 149 -3.01 -4.10 14.01
C GLU A 149 -1.55 -3.83 13.67
N VAL A 150 -1.30 -2.72 12.97
CA VAL A 150 0.08 -2.32 12.66
C VAL A 150 0.67 -1.66 13.91
N ARG A 151 1.77 -2.22 14.39
CA ARG A 151 2.44 -1.79 15.61
C ARG A 151 3.67 -0.96 15.27
N VAL A 152 3.83 0.20 15.91
CA VAL A 152 5.04 1.03 15.74
C VAL A 152 6.01 0.72 16.89
N ALA A 153 7.18 0.21 16.54
CA ALA A 153 8.22 -0.14 17.51
C ALA A 153 8.87 1.11 18.10
N ARG A 154 9.06 1.09 19.42
CA ARG A 154 9.84 2.11 20.10
C ARG A 154 11.31 1.95 19.74
N THR A 155 11.96 3.07 19.43
CA THR A 155 13.41 3.08 19.15
C THR A 155 14.21 3.46 20.40
N PHE A 156 13.63 4.30 21.25
CA PHE A 156 14.28 4.88 22.43
C PHE A 156 13.43 4.60 23.66
N ASP A 157 14.05 4.55 24.84
CA ASP A 157 13.34 4.29 26.11
C ASP A 157 12.56 5.51 26.59
N GLY A 158 12.95 6.70 26.15
CA GLY A 158 12.19 7.91 26.34
C GLY A 158 12.74 9.10 25.57
N ALA A 159 12.11 10.26 25.79
CA ALA A 159 12.56 11.54 25.27
C ALA A 159 12.42 12.65 26.33
N THR A 160 13.33 13.61 26.30
CA THR A 160 13.30 14.84 27.11
C THR A 160 13.47 16.06 26.22
N ALA A 161 13.46 17.27 26.80
CA ALA A 161 13.79 18.50 26.07
C ALA A 161 15.19 18.48 25.42
N ALA A 162 16.11 17.65 25.92
CA ALA A 162 17.45 17.48 25.34
C ALA A 162 17.49 16.47 24.18
N GLY A 163 16.40 15.72 23.94
CA GLY A 163 16.31 14.71 22.91
C GLY A 163 15.96 13.30 23.44
N PRO A 164 15.97 12.30 22.54
CA PRO A 164 15.75 10.90 22.89
C PRO A 164 16.91 10.33 23.73
N TRP A 165 16.64 9.30 24.52
CA TRP A 165 17.63 8.63 25.37
C TRP A 165 17.38 7.13 25.52
N PHE A 166 18.42 6.39 25.90
CA PHE A 166 18.37 4.99 26.33
C PHE A 166 18.63 4.86 27.82
N ASP A 167 17.93 3.95 28.48
CA ASP A 167 18.15 3.62 29.88
C ASP A 167 19.56 3.03 30.07
N PRO A 168 20.30 3.39 31.14
CA PRO A 168 21.61 2.79 31.39
C PRO A 168 21.60 1.26 31.55
N GLY A 169 20.45 0.68 31.93
CA GLY A 169 20.20 -0.75 32.02
C GLY A 169 19.53 -1.35 30.78
N HIS A 170 19.46 -0.62 29.67
CA HIS A 170 18.90 -1.11 28.42
C HIS A 170 19.57 -2.42 27.97
N GLU A 171 18.77 -3.37 27.50
CA GLU A 171 19.22 -4.71 27.17
C GLU A 171 20.23 -4.72 26.00
N LEU A 172 21.24 -5.58 26.10
CA LEU A 172 22.27 -5.73 25.07
C LEU A 172 22.19 -7.11 24.41
N VAL A 173 22.20 -7.14 23.08
CA VAL A 173 22.28 -8.37 22.29
C VAL A 173 23.74 -8.73 22.08
N VAL A 174 24.31 -9.37 23.09
CA VAL A 174 25.73 -9.76 23.12
C VAL A 174 26.02 -10.97 22.24
N ASP A 175 25.07 -11.89 22.07
CA ASP A 175 25.21 -13.05 21.18
C ASP A 175 25.31 -12.59 19.71
N PRO A 176 26.44 -12.82 19.03
CA PRO A 176 26.61 -12.42 17.63
C PRO A 176 25.61 -13.10 16.68
N ALA A 177 25.16 -14.32 16.97
CA ALA A 177 24.23 -15.04 16.11
C ALA A 177 22.82 -14.45 16.19
N GLU A 178 22.37 -14.15 17.40
CA GLU A 178 21.10 -13.47 17.65
C GLU A 178 21.12 -12.06 17.06
N ARG A 179 22.17 -11.28 17.32
CA ARG A 179 22.34 -9.93 16.76
C ARG A 179 22.30 -9.93 15.24
N ARG A 180 22.94 -10.92 14.59
CA ARG A 180 22.90 -11.05 13.12
C ARG A 180 21.48 -11.28 12.63
N ARG A 181 20.71 -12.18 13.24
CA ARG A 181 19.32 -12.47 12.84
C ARG A 181 18.43 -11.23 12.97
N LEU A 182 18.56 -10.49 14.06
CA LEU A 182 17.83 -9.24 14.25
C LEU A 182 18.21 -8.19 13.19
N LEU A 183 19.50 -8.00 12.91
CA LEU A 183 19.94 -7.07 11.85
C LEU A 183 19.44 -7.46 10.46
N ASP A 184 19.44 -8.75 10.15
CA ASP A 184 18.95 -9.28 8.88
C ASP A 184 17.44 -9.04 8.75
N PHE A 185 16.67 -9.29 9.81
CA PHE A 185 15.23 -8.98 9.87
C PHE A 185 14.95 -7.49 9.68
N LEU A 186 15.60 -6.63 10.49
CA LEU A 186 15.39 -5.17 10.43
C LEU A 186 15.78 -4.58 9.07
N THR A 187 16.76 -5.17 8.39
CA THR A 187 17.20 -4.74 7.06
C THR A 187 16.26 -5.20 5.95
N ALA A 188 15.61 -6.34 6.11
CA ALA A 188 14.77 -6.94 5.08
C ALA A 188 13.37 -6.30 4.96
N GLY A 189 12.92 -5.54 5.97
CA GLY A 189 11.64 -4.81 5.88
C GLY A 189 11.61 -3.80 4.73
N GLU A 190 10.44 -3.65 4.11
CA GLU A 190 10.20 -2.69 3.05
C GLU A 190 10.31 -1.26 3.58
N VAL A 191 10.98 -0.36 2.84
CA VAL A 191 11.05 1.06 3.20
C VAL A 191 9.67 1.69 2.98
N VAL A 192 9.06 2.16 4.06
CA VAL A 192 7.72 2.78 4.03
C VAL A 192 7.76 4.29 4.22
N LEU A 193 8.86 4.80 4.75
CA LEU A 193 9.17 6.23 4.78
C LEU A 193 10.66 6.41 4.53
N THR A 194 10.98 7.09 3.43
CA THR A 194 12.35 7.55 3.15
C THR A 194 12.56 8.90 3.80
N ALA A 195 13.65 9.05 4.55
CA ALA A 195 14.04 10.32 5.15
C ALA A 195 15.46 10.67 4.71
N ASP A 196 15.62 11.83 4.06
CA ASP A 196 16.92 12.33 3.60
C ASP A 196 17.72 13.02 4.73
N VAL A 197 17.24 12.93 5.96
CA VAL A 197 17.84 13.55 7.15
C VAL A 197 18.44 12.51 8.08
N LEU A 198 19.58 12.87 8.69
CA LEU A 198 20.21 12.09 9.76
C LEU A 198 19.95 12.73 11.11
N MET A 199 19.55 11.92 12.09
CA MET A 199 19.43 12.31 13.49
C MET A 199 20.81 12.30 14.18
N LEU A 200 20.88 13.00 15.30
CA LEU A 200 22.04 12.95 16.19
C LEU A 200 22.11 11.58 16.86
N ASP A 201 23.31 11.00 16.87
CA ASP A 201 23.63 9.85 17.72
C ASP A 201 23.64 10.30 19.18
N VAL A 202 22.86 9.61 20.03
CA VAL A 202 22.68 10.01 21.44
C VAL A 202 23.94 9.89 22.27
N PHE A 203 24.92 9.07 21.85
CA PHE A 203 26.17 8.86 22.58
C PHE A 203 27.29 9.78 22.11
N THR A 204 27.36 10.06 20.80
CA THR A 204 28.45 10.86 20.22
C THR A 204 28.06 12.29 19.87
N GLY A 205 26.76 12.59 19.77
CA GLY A 205 26.23 13.87 19.29
C GLY A 205 26.48 14.12 17.80
N THR A 206 26.94 13.13 17.03
CA THR A 206 27.20 13.29 15.59
C THR A 206 25.96 12.97 14.77
N ARG A 207 25.69 13.70 13.69
CA ARG A 207 24.61 13.38 12.74
C ARG A 207 24.97 12.15 11.91
N ALA A 208 24.52 10.98 12.34
CA ALA A 208 24.87 9.70 11.74
C ALA A 208 23.71 8.69 11.70
N VAL A 209 22.61 8.95 12.42
CA VAL A 209 21.53 7.97 12.61
C VAL A 209 20.48 8.16 11.51
N PRO A 210 20.20 7.16 10.65
CA PRO A 210 19.16 7.27 9.64
C PRO A 210 17.77 7.42 10.26
N ALA A 211 16.93 8.27 9.67
CA ALA A 211 15.58 8.55 10.13
C ALA A 211 14.48 7.83 9.32
N GLY A 212 14.84 6.92 8.43
CA GLY A 212 13.89 6.14 7.64
C GLY A 212 13.06 5.18 8.48
N LEU A 213 11.90 4.78 7.95
CA LEU A 213 11.04 3.76 8.55
C LEU A 213 10.90 2.56 7.60
N ARG A 214 10.85 1.38 8.20
CA ARG A 214 10.65 0.10 7.52
C ARG A 214 9.47 -0.66 8.09
N SER A 215 8.90 -1.57 7.31
CA SER A 215 7.80 -2.41 7.74
C SER A 215 7.77 -3.76 7.05
N ASP A 216 7.19 -4.75 7.74
CA ASP A 216 6.78 -6.05 7.19
C ASP A 216 5.24 -6.17 7.05
N GLY A 217 4.51 -5.08 7.27
CA GLY A 217 3.05 -5.02 7.23
C GLY A 217 2.37 -5.28 8.57
N THR A 218 3.11 -5.76 9.58
CA THR A 218 2.62 -5.92 10.97
C THR A 218 3.34 -4.96 11.92
N TRP A 219 4.65 -4.78 11.74
CA TRP A 219 5.45 -3.85 12.50
C TRP A 219 5.98 -2.72 11.62
N VAL A 220 6.13 -1.55 12.21
CA VAL A 220 6.91 -0.44 11.66
C VAL A 220 8.04 -0.13 12.62
N TRP A 221 9.26 -0.01 12.12
CA TRP A 221 10.43 0.32 12.92
C TRP A 221 11.32 1.35 12.23
N SER A 222 12.08 2.09 13.04
CA SER A 222 13.05 3.05 12.53
C SER A 222 14.36 2.36 12.13
N ASP A 223 15.00 2.84 11.06
CA ASP A 223 16.38 2.48 10.72
C ASP A 223 17.37 2.81 11.85
N ALA A 224 17.00 3.71 12.77
CA ALA A 224 17.75 3.98 13.99
C ALA A 224 17.89 2.73 14.89
N ALA A 225 16.85 1.88 15.00
CA ALA A 225 16.94 0.64 15.78
C ALA A 225 18.03 -0.28 15.24
N LYS A 226 18.14 -0.39 13.91
CA LYS A 226 19.23 -1.11 13.24
C LYS A 226 20.58 -0.47 13.55
N TYR A 227 20.69 0.85 13.45
CA TYR A 227 21.93 1.58 13.72
C TYR A 227 22.45 1.33 15.14
N TYR A 228 21.58 1.44 16.14
CA TYR A 228 21.97 1.25 17.55
C TYR A 228 22.27 -0.21 17.88
N LEU A 229 21.53 -1.17 17.30
CA LEU A 229 21.83 -2.59 17.42
C LEU A 229 23.20 -2.96 16.83
N ASP A 230 23.52 -2.46 15.63
CA ASP A 230 24.79 -2.78 14.97
C ASP A 230 25.99 -2.15 15.70
N ARG A 231 25.86 -0.88 16.08
CA ARG A 231 26.97 -0.08 16.62
C ARG A 231 27.19 -0.27 18.12
N TYR A 232 26.09 -0.37 18.89
CA TYR A 232 26.13 -0.37 20.35
C TYR A 232 25.52 -1.62 20.98
N GLN A 233 25.04 -2.57 20.16
CA GLN A 233 24.41 -3.82 20.62
C GLN A 233 23.12 -3.62 21.42
N LEU A 234 22.54 -2.42 21.38
CA LEU A 234 21.28 -2.12 22.07
C LEU A 234 20.15 -2.92 21.41
N ALA A 235 19.40 -3.65 22.23
CA ALA A 235 18.27 -4.43 21.78
C ALA A 235 17.20 -3.52 21.12
N PRO A 236 16.54 -3.96 20.04
CA PRO A 236 15.31 -3.31 19.58
C PRO A 236 14.20 -3.44 20.65
N ASP A 237 13.05 -2.77 20.42
CA ASP A 237 11.85 -3.01 21.22
C ASP A 237 11.61 -4.52 21.41
N ALA A 238 11.40 -4.96 22.66
CA ALA A 238 11.39 -6.37 23.02
C ALA A 238 10.32 -7.19 22.26
N GLU A 239 9.18 -6.58 21.95
CA GLU A 239 8.12 -7.26 21.21
C GLU A 239 8.45 -7.34 19.72
N LEU A 240 9.10 -6.32 19.16
CA LEU A 240 9.66 -6.38 17.81
C LEU A 240 10.77 -7.43 17.72
N ALA A 241 11.66 -7.50 18.71
CA ALA A 241 12.73 -8.49 18.76
C ALA A 241 12.16 -9.92 18.84
N GLY A 242 11.15 -10.14 19.69
CA GLY A 242 10.42 -11.40 19.76
C GLY A 242 9.77 -11.79 18.43
N HIS A 243 9.12 -10.83 17.75
CA HIS A 243 8.55 -11.02 16.42
C HIS A 243 9.62 -11.38 15.37
N ALA A 244 10.74 -10.65 15.37
CA ALA A 244 11.86 -10.86 14.46
C ALA A 244 12.52 -12.24 14.62
N LEU A 245 12.67 -12.71 15.86
CA LEU A 245 13.28 -14.01 16.15
C LEU A 245 12.34 -15.20 15.93
N GLY A 246 11.03 -14.99 16.06
CA GLY A 246 10.01 -16.01 15.79
C GLY A 246 9.60 -16.10 14.31
N GLY A 247 9.84 -15.04 13.54
CA GLY A 247 9.34 -14.89 12.18
C GLY A 247 10.43 -14.88 11.09
N ARG A 248 9.97 -14.67 9.85
CA ARG A 248 10.81 -14.23 8.74
C ARG A 248 10.38 -12.81 8.38
N PRO A 249 11.30 -11.94 7.95
CA PRO A 249 10.91 -10.62 7.47
C PRO A 249 9.93 -10.76 6.32
N GLY A 250 8.88 -9.94 6.33
CA GLY A 250 7.90 -9.86 5.26
C GLY A 250 8.57 -9.47 3.93
N GLY A 251 7.99 -9.95 2.82
CA GLY A 251 8.39 -9.52 1.49
C GLY A 251 7.83 -8.14 1.14
N ARG A 252 7.71 -7.87 -0.17
CA ARG A 252 7.01 -6.67 -0.65
C ARG A 252 5.62 -6.57 -0.02
N LEU A 253 5.29 -5.40 0.49
CA LEU A 253 3.98 -5.13 1.05
C LEU A 253 2.93 -5.11 -0.05
N THR A 254 1.81 -5.77 0.20
CA THR A 254 0.63 -5.65 -0.64
C THR A 254 0.08 -4.22 -0.56
N PRO A 255 -0.68 -3.74 -1.55
CA PRO A 255 -1.38 -2.46 -1.48
C PRO A 255 -2.19 -2.27 -0.19
N LEU A 256 -2.89 -3.31 0.28
CA LEU A 256 -3.61 -3.28 1.55
C LEU A 256 -2.69 -3.13 2.77
N ALA A 257 -1.57 -3.87 2.81
CA ALA A 257 -0.60 -3.74 3.90
C ALA A 257 0.02 -2.33 3.93
N ARG A 258 0.39 -1.77 2.77
CA ARG A 258 0.91 -0.39 2.68
C ARG A 258 -0.10 0.64 3.17
N HIS A 259 -1.36 0.50 2.79
CA HIS A 259 -2.42 1.40 3.26
C HIS A 259 -2.52 1.39 4.78
N ARG A 260 -2.54 0.21 5.40
CA ARG A 260 -2.61 0.05 6.86
C ARG A 260 -1.38 0.62 7.57
N VAL A 261 -0.19 0.37 7.03
CA VAL A 261 1.05 0.92 7.57
C VAL A 261 1.03 2.44 7.56
N ARG A 262 0.61 3.05 6.45
CA ARG A 262 0.48 4.51 6.38
C ARG A 262 -0.55 5.03 7.38
N ALA A 263 -1.71 4.37 7.49
CA ALA A 263 -2.76 4.77 8.43
C ALA A 263 -2.27 4.76 9.90
N ALA A 264 -1.39 3.82 10.26
CA ALA A 264 -0.77 3.75 11.58
C ALA A 264 0.30 4.84 11.83
N LEU A 265 0.89 5.39 10.77
CA LEU A 265 1.89 6.47 10.84
C LEU A 265 1.29 7.87 10.83
N THR A 266 0.08 8.02 10.31
CA THR A 266 -0.64 9.30 10.37
C THR A 266 -1.15 9.52 11.80
N PRO A 267 -0.94 10.70 12.41
CA PRO A 267 -1.54 11.02 13.70
C PRO A 267 -3.05 10.82 13.62
N GLN A 268 -3.61 10.00 14.50
CA GLN A 268 -5.05 10.02 14.74
C GLN A 268 -5.35 11.39 15.36
N GLU A 269 -5.97 12.30 14.62
CA GLU A 269 -6.59 13.48 15.23
C GLU A 269 -7.63 12.93 16.21
N GLY A 270 -7.30 12.98 17.50
CA GLY A 270 -8.27 12.68 18.55
C GLY A 270 -9.48 13.60 18.41
N PRO A 271 -10.68 13.17 18.80
CA PRO A 271 -11.86 14.02 18.73
C PRO A 271 -11.58 15.32 19.50
N SER A 272 -11.64 16.45 18.80
CA SER A 272 -11.70 17.78 19.40
C SER A 272 -13.02 18.00 20.14
#